data_AF-A0A7S3N0Z5-F1
#
_entry.id   AF-A0A7S3N0Z5-F1
#
_cell.length_a   1.000
_cell.length_b   1.000
_cell.length_c   1.000
_cell.angle_alpha   90.00
_cell.angle_beta   90.00
_cell.angle_gamma   90.00
#
_symmetry.space_group_name_H-M   'P 1'
#
loop_
_entity.id
_entity.type
_entity.pdbx_description
1 polymer ?
#
loop_
_entity_poly.entity_id
_entity_poly.type
_entity_poly.pdbx_seq_one_letter_code
_entity_poly.pdbx_strand_id
1 'polypeptide(L)'
;VGLRSIMPKIHKYHSFCQSACTGVIDGLPHYLLGAAIPFSYVEEMDLPVFRPNEYFFKNHQKEGEERWQTYRRVIRDIMAEVGGFEKSDMHIEAKFEYKEQ
;
A
#
# COMPACT_ATOMS: atom_id res chain seq x y z
N VAL A 1 11.34 8.12 20.52
CA VAL A 1 9.98 7.65 20.16
C VAL A 1 10.13 6.29 19.48
N GLY A 2 9.60 5.21 20.07
CA GLY A 2 9.75 3.87 19.51
C GLY A 2 9.00 3.75 18.17
N LEU A 3 9.64 3.13 17.18
CA LEU A 3 9.00 2.82 15.90
C LEU A 3 7.82 1.87 16.18
N ARG A 4 6.61 2.31 15.82
CA ARG A 4 5.40 1.49 15.99
C ARG A 4 5.48 0.31 15.04
N SER A 5 5.12 -0.87 15.52
CA SER A 5 4.93 -2.05 14.68
C SER A 5 3.78 -1.80 13.71
N ILE A 6 3.93 -2.24 12.47
CA ILE A 6 2.85 -2.18 11.48
C ILE A 6 2.47 -3.59 11.05
N MET A 7 1.21 -3.77 10.71
CA MET A 7 0.72 -4.98 10.06
C MET A 7 0.38 -4.59 8.61
N PRO A 8 1.22 -4.96 7.63
CA PRO A 8 0.93 -4.67 6.24
C PRO A 8 -0.27 -5.51 5.78
N LYS A 9 -1.16 -4.90 5.00
CA LYS A 9 -2.32 -5.57 4.40
C LYS A 9 -2.35 -5.33 2.92
N ILE A 10 -2.54 -6.41 2.17
CA ILE A 10 -2.68 -6.36 0.72
C ILE A 10 -4.15 -6.63 0.39
N HIS A 11 -4.72 -5.79 -0.48
CA HIS A 11 -6.07 -5.98 -1.00
C HIS A 11 -5.99 -6.08 -2.52
N LYS A 12 -6.37 -7.23 -3.06
CA LYS A 12 -6.39 -7.48 -4.49
C LYS A 12 -7.82 -7.50 -4.99
N TYR A 13 -8.14 -6.56 -5.86
CA TYR A 13 -9.49 -6.39 -6.39
C TYR A 13 -9.62 -7.16 -7.70
N HIS A 14 -10.61 -8.05 -7.75
CA HIS A 14 -11.00 -8.75 -8.96
C HIS A 14 -12.35 -8.22 -9.42
N SER A 15 -12.36 -7.58 -10.59
CA SER A 15 -13.58 -7.13 -11.23
C SER A 15 -13.38 -6.99 -12.73
N PHE A 16 -14.46 -7.21 -13.48
CA PHE A 16 -14.47 -6.95 -14.92
C PHE A 16 -14.65 -5.47 -15.25
N CYS A 17 -15.30 -4.71 -14.35
CA CYS A 17 -15.79 -3.36 -14.64
C CYS A 17 -15.03 -2.25 -13.91
N GLN A 18 -14.09 -2.58 -13.02
CA GLN A 18 -13.34 -1.58 -12.24
C GLN A 18 -11.87 -1.95 -12.11
N SER A 19 -11.04 -0.91 -12.14
CA SER A 19 -9.68 -0.93 -11.61
C SER A 19 -9.69 -0.11 -10.33
N ALA A 20 -9.58 -0.77 -9.18
CA ALA A 20 -9.64 -0.09 -7.90
C ALA A 20 -8.40 0.78 -7.70
N CYS A 21 -8.60 2.10 -7.65
CA CYS A 21 -7.54 3.05 -7.34
C CYS A 21 -7.70 3.52 -5.89
N THR A 22 -6.93 2.95 -4.98
CA THR A 22 -6.92 3.38 -3.57
C THR A 22 -6.18 4.71 -3.42
N GLY A 23 -6.69 5.59 -2.53
CA GLY A 23 -6.01 6.83 -2.12
C GLY A 23 -6.65 8.14 -2.58
N VAL A 24 -7.74 8.10 -3.35
CA VAL A 24 -8.52 9.30 -3.73
C VAL A 24 -9.86 9.38 -2.99
N ILE A 25 -10.41 8.22 -2.63
CA ILE A 25 -11.70 8.06 -1.94
C ILE A 25 -11.43 7.36 -0.59
N ASP A 26 -12.07 7.82 0.48
CA ASP A 26 -12.00 7.18 1.80
C ASP A 26 -12.51 5.72 1.77
N GLY A 27 -12.04 4.91 2.73
CA GLY A 27 -12.26 3.46 2.71
C GLY A 27 -13.73 3.02 2.71
N LEU A 28 -14.60 3.70 3.46
CA LEU A 28 -16.02 3.34 3.55
C LEU A 28 -16.80 3.64 2.25
N PRO A 29 -16.70 4.83 1.64
CA PRO A 29 -17.30 5.07 0.32
C PRO A 29 -16.75 4.13 -0.76
N HIS A 30 -15.45 3.79 -0.71
CA HIS A 30 -14.85 2.84 -1.65
C HIS A 30 -15.46 1.44 -1.53
N TYR A 31 -15.66 0.96 -0.30
CA TYR A 31 -16.30 -0.33 -0.03
C TYR A 31 -17.75 -0.36 -0.54
N LEU A 32 -18.53 0.70 -0.31
CA LEU A 32 -19.91 0.79 -0.79
C LEU A 32 -19.99 0.79 -2.33
N LEU A 33 -19.09 1.52 -3.01
CA LEU A 33 -19.01 1.51 -4.46
C LEU A 33 -18.62 0.13 -5.00
N GLY A 34 -17.65 -0.54 -4.37
CA GLY A 34 -17.23 -1.89 -4.75
C GLY A 34 -18.34 -2.94 -4.54
N ALA A 35 -19.10 -2.82 -3.45
CA ALA A 35 -20.21 -3.73 -3.12
C ALA A 35 -21.42 -3.57 -4.06
N ALA A 36 -21.60 -2.41 -4.68
CA ALA A 36 -22.66 -2.18 -5.66
C ALA A 36 -22.40 -2.83 -7.02
N ILE A 37 -21.18 -3.32 -7.28
CA ILE A 37 -20.79 -3.87 -8.58
C ILE A 37 -20.89 -5.40 -8.55
N PRO A 38 -21.77 -6.01 -9.36
CA PRO A 38 -21.92 -7.47 -9.39
C PRO A 38 -20.64 -8.14 -9.91
N PHE A 39 -20.40 -9.37 -9.46
CA PHE A 39 -19.25 -10.20 -9.86
C PHE A 39 -17.86 -9.61 -9.52
N SER A 40 -17.80 -8.76 -8.50
CA SER A 40 -16.53 -8.28 -7.94
C SER A 40 -16.24 -8.96 -6.61
N TYR A 41 -14.98 -9.31 -6.36
CA TYR A 41 -14.52 -9.80 -5.06
C TYR A 41 -13.15 -9.22 -4.72
N VAL A 42 -12.84 -9.21 -3.43
CA VAL A 42 -11.57 -8.74 -2.90
C VAL A 42 -10.87 -9.91 -2.22
N GLU A 43 -9.61 -10.13 -2.58
CA GLU A 43 -8.73 -11.04 -1.88
C GLU A 43 -7.88 -10.23 -0.90
N GLU A 44 -8.02 -10.53 0.39
CA GLU A 44 -7.26 -9.88 1.46
C GLU A 44 -6.12 -10.80 1.91
N MET A 45 -4.90 -10.28 1.91
CA MET A 45 -3.72 -10.97 2.43
C MET A 45 -3.12 -10.17 3.58
N ASP A 46 -3.20 -10.75 4.77
CA ASP A 46 -2.61 -10.19 5.97
C ASP A 46 -1.17 -10.67 6.13
N LEU A 47 -0.22 -9.73 6.09
CA LEU A 47 1.19 -10.00 6.32
C LEU A 47 1.49 -9.98 7.82
N PRO A 48 2.52 -10.73 8.27
CA PRO A 48 2.90 -10.75 9.67
C PRO A 48 3.27 -9.35 10.17
N VAL A 49 3.01 -9.10 11.46
CA VAL A 49 3.37 -7.86 12.12
C VAL A 49 4.88 -7.65 12.01
N PHE A 50 5.28 -6.59 11.34
CA PHE A 50 6.69 -6.25 11.18
C PHE A 50 7.09 -5.20 12.21
N ARG A 51 8.19 -5.49 12.93
CA ARG A 51 8.78 -4.59 13.91
C ARG A 51 10.24 -4.32 13.53
N PRO A 52 10.58 -3.09 13.13
CA PRO A 52 11.94 -2.79 12.70
C PRO A 52 12.88 -2.85 13.91
N ASN A 53 14.02 -3.51 13.73
CA ASN A 53 15.10 -3.60 14.73
C ASN A 53 16.36 -2.86 14.22
N GLU A 54 17.40 -2.75 15.04
CA GLU A 54 18.63 -2.07 14.63
C GLU A 54 19.34 -2.80 13.48
N TYR A 55 19.25 -4.13 13.45
CA TYR A 55 19.82 -4.94 12.37
C TYR A 55 19.19 -4.61 11.01
N PHE A 56 17.87 -4.41 10.97
CA PHE A 56 17.14 -4.02 9.77
C PHE A 56 17.69 -2.70 9.20
N PHE A 57 17.87 -1.69 10.05
CA PHE A 57 18.40 -0.40 9.58
C PHE A 57 19.85 -0.52 9.13
N LYS A 58 20.69 -1.27 9.83
CA LYS A 58 22.11 -1.46 9.43
C LYS A 58 22.27 -2.10 8.05
N ASN A 59 21.34 -2.97 7.63
CA ASN A 59 21.45 -3.70 6.37
C ASN A 59 20.64 -3.10 5.21
N HIS A 60 19.54 -2.38 5.50
CA HIS A 60 18.63 -1.91 4.45
C HIS A 60 18.57 -0.39 4.30
N GLN A 61 19.09 0.38 5.25
CA GLN A 61 19.12 1.84 5.16
C GLN A 61 20.15 2.30 4.13
N LYS A 62 19.72 3.13 3.19
CA LYS A 62 20.62 3.77 2.22
C LYS A 62 21.19 5.06 2.78
N GLU A 63 22.32 5.50 2.23
CA GLU A 63 22.94 6.77 2.61
C GLU A 63 21.98 7.94 2.32
N GLY A 64 21.74 8.78 3.34
CA GLY A 64 20.81 9.92 3.26
C GLY A 64 19.33 9.59 3.48
N GLU A 65 18.92 8.32 3.62
CA GLU A 65 17.52 7.97 3.94
C GLU A 65 17.23 8.12 5.44
N GLU A 66 16.06 8.69 5.76
CA GLU A 66 15.52 8.64 7.12
C GLU A 66 14.96 7.24 7.44
N ARG A 67 14.96 6.85 8.73
CA ARG A 67 14.52 5.51 9.16
C ARG A 67 13.10 5.16 8.67
N TRP A 68 12.17 6.11 8.64
CA TRP A 68 10.81 5.85 8.16
C TRP A 68 10.75 5.64 6.64
N GLN A 69 11.65 6.28 5.87
CA GLN A 69 11.72 6.13 4.42
C GLN A 69 12.21 4.73 4.06
N THR A 70 13.28 4.26 4.71
CA THR A 70 13.77 2.89 4.57
C THR A 70 12.67 1.88 4.94
N TYR A 71 11.97 2.14 6.04
CA TYR A 71 10.90 1.28 6.52
C TYR A 71 9.74 1.17 5.52
N ARG A 72 9.23 2.32 5.03
CA ARG A 72 8.20 2.40 3.99
C ARG A 72 8.63 1.67 2.72
N ARG A 73 9.88 1.89 2.28
CA ARG A 73 10.42 1.31 1.05
C ARG A 73 10.45 -0.21 1.12
N VAL A 74 11.07 -0.76 2.16
CA VAL A 74 11.23 -2.22 2.27
C VAL A 74 9.87 -2.91 2.44
N ILE A 75 8.96 -2.35 3.24
CA ILE A 75 7.63 -2.93 3.41
C ILE A 75 6.85 -2.88 2.10
N ARG A 76 6.94 -1.77 1.34
CA ARG A 76 6.33 -1.67 0.01
C ARG A 76 6.91 -2.70 -0.95
N ASP A 77 8.22 -2.93 -0.92
CA ASP A 77 8.89 -3.93 -1.76
C ASP A 77 8.40 -5.35 -1.43
N ILE A 78 8.30 -5.71 -0.14
CA ILE A 78 7.75 -6.99 0.32
C ILE A 78 6.29 -7.15 -0.12
N MET A 79 5.48 -6.11 0.04
CA MET A 79 4.06 -6.15 -0.35
C MET A 79 3.89 -6.32 -1.86
N ALA A 80 4.73 -5.67 -2.66
CA ALA A 80 4.72 -5.79 -4.10
C ALA A 80 5.12 -7.20 -4.55
N GLU A 81 6.16 -7.78 -3.95
CA GLU A 81 6.63 -9.13 -4.25
C GLU A 81 5.59 -10.19 -3.88
N VAL A 82 5.04 -10.14 -2.66
CA VAL A 82 4.02 -11.10 -2.20
C VAL A 82 2.72 -10.96 -2.98
N GLY A 83 2.31 -9.72 -3.27
CA GLY A 83 1.06 -9.45 -3.99
C GLY A 83 1.15 -9.61 -5.50
N GLY A 84 2.35 -9.76 -6.06
CA GLY A 84 2.57 -9.78 -7.51
C GLY A 84 2.22 -8.46 -8.20
N PHE A 85 2.44 -7.32 -7.53
CA PHE A 85 2.13 -5.99 -8.06
C PHE A 85 3.37 -5.29 -8.60
N GLU A 86 3.20 -4.50 -9.65
CA GLU A 86 4.21 -3.56 -10.10
C GLU A 86 4.20 -2.30 -9.22
N LYS A 87 5.38 -1.81 -8.88
CA LYS A 87 5.52 -0.59 -8.09
C LYS A 87 5.25 0.61 -8.99
N SER A 88 4.34 1.47 -8.55
CA SER A 88 4.17 2.80 -9.15
C SER A 88 5.05 3.81 -8.44
N ASP A 89 5.76 4.62 -9.23
CA ASP A 89 6.50 5.80 -8.77
C ASP A 89 5.63 7.06 -8.72
N MET A 90 4.35 6.95 -9.08
CA MET A 90 3.41 8.06 -8.98
C MET A 90 3.16 8.43 -7.53
N HIS A 91 3.34 9.72 -7.25
CA HIS A 91 2.91 10.33 -6.00
C HIS A 91 1.38 10.39 -5.93
N ILE A 92 0.83 10.26 -4.73
CA ILE A 92 -0.63 10.33 -4.53
C ILE A 92 -1.14 11.72 -4.91
N GLU A 93 -0.32 12.74 -4.67
CA GLU A 93 -0.56 14.14 -4.99
C GLU A 93 -0.88 14.35 -6.48
N ALA A 94 -0.19 13.63 -7.36
CA ALA A 94 -0.42 13.69 -8.80
C ALA A 94 -1.82 13.20 -9.21
N LYS A 95 -2.52 12.44 -8.34
CA LYS A 95 -3.91 12.02 -8.60
C LYS A 95 -4.93 13.13 -8.31
N PHE A 96 -4.59 14.10 -7.45
CA PHE A 96 -5.50 15.20 -7.13
C PHE A 96 -5.55 16.26 -8.23
N GLU A 97 -4.46 16.46 -8.97
CA GLU A 97 -4.42 17.40 -10.11
C GLU A 97 -5.47 17.09 -11.18
N TYR A 98 -5.81 15.81 -11.37
CA TYR A 98 -6.84 15.36 -12.31
C TYR A 98 -8.28 15.71 -11.85
N LYS A 99 -8.46 16.07 -10.57
CA LYS A 99 -9.76 16.46 -10.00
C LYS A 99 -10.01 17.96 -10.13
N GLU A 100 -8.96 18.76 -10.36
CA GLU A 100 -9.05 20.22 -10.53
C GLU A 100 -9.21 20.65 -11.99
N GLN A 101 -9.07 19.73 -12.95
CA GLN A 101 -9.45 19.92 -14.36
C GLN A 101 -10.94 19.61 -14.58
#